data_AF-B6B7A7-F1
#
_entry.id   AF-B6B7A7-F1
#
_cell.length_a   1.000
_cell.length_b   1.000
_cell.length_c   1.000
_cell.angle_alpha   90.00
_cell.angle_beta   90.00
_cell.angle_gamma   90.00
#
_symmetry.space_group_name_H-M   'P 1'
#
loop_
_entity.id
_entity.type
_entity.pdbx_description
1 polymer ?
#
loop_
_entity_poly.entity_id
_entity_poly.type
_entity_poly.pdbx_seq_one_letter_code
_entity_poly.pdbx_strand_id
1 'polypeptide(L)'
;MIGNDFLRFVENYHGLKSDRVIRFMDDIYLFANDEQVITDDFILIQTLLGDKGLSVNPRKTNRASAEHVKLEREIEKVREDLLQRRRVIISNDYADDGEVESVFRKSPLNDSELD
;
A
#
# COMPACT_ATOMS: atom_id res chain seq x y z
N MET A 1 3.46 26.54 -12.73
CA MET A 1 2.68 26.24 -11.50
C MET A 1 3.68 26.03 -10.38
N ILE A 2 3.67 26.88 -9.36
CA ILE A 2 4.77 26.98 -8.39
C ILE A 2 5.02 25.70 -7.57
N GLY A 3 3.98 24.88 -7.37
CA GLY A 3 4.07 23.63 -6.61
C GLY A 3 4.86 22.52 -7.32
N ASN A 4 4.61 22.27 -8.61
CA ASN A 4 5.30 21.19 -9.33
C ASN A 4 6.78 21.52 -9.55
N ASP A 5 7.13 22.77 -9.83
CA ASP A 5 8.54 23.18 -9.96
C ASP A 5 9.28 23.06 -8.63
N PHE A 6 8.61 23.35 -7.51
CA PHE A 6 9.18 23.16 -6.18
C PHE A 6 9.39 21.67 -5.84
N LEU A 7 8.41 20.82 -6.10
CA LEU A 7 8.56 19.38 -5.87
C LEU A 7 9.65 18.77 -6.77
N ARG A 8 9.79 19.27 -8.01
CA ARG A 8 10.90 18.89 -8.89
C ARG A 8 12.25 19.34 -8.32
N PHE A 9 12.32 20.50 -7.68
CA PHE A 9 13.53 20.94 -6.98
C PHE A 9 13.87 20.02 -5.79
N VAL A 10 12.87 19.64 -4.98
CA VAL A 10 13.07 18.73 -3.85
C VAL A 10 13.61 17.38 -4.33
N GLU A 11 13.02 16.80 -5.38
CA GLU A 11 13.47 15.54 -5.99
C GLU A 11 14.93 15.58 -6.47
N ASN A 12 15.38 16.73 -6.98
CA ASN A 12 16.74 16.92 -7.52
C ASN A 12 17.68 17.63 -6.52
N TYR A 13 17.31 17.69 -5.25
CA TYR A 13 18.11 18.40 -4.25
C TYR A 13 19.44 17.67 -4.02
N HIS A 14 20.55 18.38 -4.28
CA HIS A 14 21.91 17.83 -4.21
C HIS A 14 22.33 17.26 -2.84
N GLY A 15 21.63 17.62 -1.77
CA GLY A 15 21.89 17.08 -0.44
C GLY A 15 21.30 15.68 -0.18
N LEU A 16 20.43 15.19 -1.08
CA LEU A 16 19.88 13.84 -0.99
C LEU A 16 20.95 12.80 -1.31
N LYS A 17 21.07 11.77 -0.47
CA LYS A 17 22.08 10.71 -0.56
C LYS A 17 21.51 9.37 -1.01
N SER A 18 20.19 9.24 -1.12
CA SER A 18 19.50 8.04 -1.58
C SER A 18 19.99 7.63 -2.98
N ASP A 19 20.24 6.33 -3.16
CA ASP A 19 20.69 5.74 -4.44
C ASP A 19 19.73 6.08 -5.58
N ARG A 20 18.42 6.10 -5.29
CA ARG A 20 17.37 6.56 -6.19
C ARG A 20 16.29 7.33 -5.45
N VAL A 21 15.81 8.38 -6.09
CA VAL A 21 14.61 9.14 -5.70
C VAL A 21 13.66 9.11 -6.88
N ILE A 22 12.43 8.67 -6.66
CA ILE A 22 11.40 8.61 -7.71
C ILE A 22 10.20 9.42 -7.23
N ARG A 23 9.75 10.37 -8.05
CA ARG A 23 8.54 11.14 -7.77
C ARG A 23 7.46 10.86 -8.80
N PHE A 24 6.23 10.70 -8.31
CA PHE A 24 5.03 10.75 -9.13
C PHE A 24 4.02 11.69 -8.47
N MET A 25 3.78 12.85 -9.10
CA MET A 25 2.97 13.93 -8.52
C MET A 25 3.50 14.39 -7.15
N ASP A 26 2.77 14.12 -6.07
CA ASP A 26 3.10 14.41 -4.67
C ASP A 26 3.74 13.22 -3.93
N ASP A 27 3.72 12.02 -4.51
CA ASP A 27 4.34 10.84 -3.93
C ASP A 27 5.84 10.80 -4.26
N ILE A 28 6.66 10.66 -3.22
CA ILE A 28 8.13 10.55 -3.31
C ILE A 28 8.56 9.22 -2.69
N TYR A 29 9.34 8.46 -3.44
CA TYR A 29 9.93 7.20 -3.01
C TYR A 29 11.45 7.34 -2.92
N LEU A 30 11.99 6.95 -1.77
CA LEU A 30 13.43 6.94 -1.49
C LEU A 30 13.93 5.50 -1.48
N PHE A 31 15.02 5.25 -2.20
CA PHE A 31 15.69 3.96 -2.21
C PHE A 31 17.15 4.17 -1.84
N ALA A 32 17.60 3.49 -0.79
CA ALA A 32 18.99 3.43 -0.42
C ALA A 32 19.33 2.07 0.18
N ASN A 33 20.60 1.67 0.07
CA ASN A 33 21.12 0.45 0.71
C ASN A 33 21.34 0.61 2.23
N ASP A 34 21.40 1.84 2.73
CA ASP A 34 21.55 2.16 4.15
C ASP A 34 20.28 2.83 4.69
N GLU A 35 19.73 2.30 5.77
CA GLU A 35 18.52 2.82 6.41
C GLU A 35 18.75 4.23 7.01
N GLN A 36 19.97 4.53 7.45
CA GLN A 36 20.29 5.85 7.97
C GLN A 36 20.16 6.90 6.87
N VAL A 37 20.59 6.58 5.64
CA VAL A 37 20.45 7.46 4.47
C VAL A 37 18.98 7.78 4.18
N ILE A 38 18.10 6.78 4.20
CA ILE A 38 16.66 6.99 3.99
C ILE A 38 16.10 7.92 5.08
N THR A 39 16.53 7.73 6.33
CA THR A 39 16.07 8.53 7.47
C THR A 39 16.52 9.98 7.36
N ASP A 40 17.79 10.20 7.06
CA ASP A 40 18.39 11.54 6.92
C ASP A 40 17.74 12.30 5.75
N ASP A 41 17.57 11.65 4.60
CA ASP A 41 16.94 12.25 3.41
C ASP A 41 15.45 12.55 3.65
N PHE A 42 14.74 11.67 4.35
CA PHE A 42 13.34 11.91 4.71
C PHE A 42 13.19 13.16 5.59
N ILE A 43 14.07 13.33 6.60
CA ILE A 43 14.08 14.52 7.45
C ILE A 43 14.38 15.77 6.62
N LEU A 44 15.38 15.69 5.74
CA LEU A 44 15.76 16.79 4.86
C LEU A 44 14.59 17.22 3.96
N ILE A 45 13.89 16.26 3.34
CA ILE A 45 12.69 16.53 2.53
C ILE A 45 11.60 17.18 3.38
N GLN A 46 11.35 16.69 4.60
CA GLN A 46 10.38 17.33 5.49
C GLN A 46 10.73 18.78 5.79
N THR A 47 12.00 19.09 6.05
CA THR A 47 12.46 20.47 6.28
C THR A 47 12.22 21.33 5.05
N LEU A 48 12.62 20.87 3.86
CA LEU A 48 12.42 21.60 2.60
C LEU A 48 10.94 21.88 2.34
N LEU A 49 10.08 20.87 2.50
CA LEU A 49 8.63 21.02 2.37
C LEU A 49 8.07 22.03 3.40
N GLY A 50 8.54 21.95 4.64
CA GLY A 50 8.18 22.85 5.74
C GLY A 50 8.48 24.32 5.43
N ASP A 51 9.60 24.62 4.79
CA ASP A 51 9.97 25.99 4.36
C ASP A 51 8.97 26.60 3.35
N LYS A 52 8.16 25.77 2.70
CA LYS A 52 7.07 26.18 1.80
C LYS A 52 5.68 25.99 2.41
N GLY A 53 5.59 25.70 3.70
CA GLY A 53 4.33 25.45 4.39
C GLY A 53 3.63 24.15 3.99
N LEU A 54 4.37 23.21 3.40
CA LEU A 54 3.89 21.87 3.09
C LEU A 54 4.27 20.90 4.21
N SER A 55 3.46 19.87 4.39
CA SER A 55 3.72 18.82 5.37
C SER A 55 3.53 17.44 4.74
N VAL A 56 4.23 16.46 5.29
CA VAL A 56 4.09 15.06 4.88
C VAL A 56 2.93 14.42 5.64
N ASN A 57 2.16 13.56 4.98
CA ASN A 57 1.07 12.84 5.60
C ASN A 57 1.61 11.60 6.37
N PRO A 58 1.57 11.57 7.71
CA PRO A 58 2.13 10.47 8.50
C PRO A 58 1.43 9.13 8.24
N ARG A 59 0.13 9.16 7.88
CA ARG A 59 -0.65 7.95 7.61
C ARG A 59 -0.30 7.28 6.29
N LYS A 60 0.23 8.05 5.33
CA LYS A 60 0.68 7.56 4.02
C LYS A 60 2.19 7.29 4.00
N THR A 61 2.92 7.78 4.99
CA THR A 61 4.36 7.58 5.08
C THR A 61 4.61 6.19 5.67
N ASN A 62 5.31 5.34 4.92
CA ASN A 62 5.71 4.02 5.41
C ASN A 62 7.18 3.76 5.12
N ARG A 63 7.76 2.82 5.87
CA ARG A 63 9.00 2.14 5.48
C ARG A 63 8.62 0.80 4.88
N ALA A 64 8.68 0.72 3.57
CA ALA A 64 8.54 -0.56 2.88
C ALA A 64 9.83 -1.36 3.07
N SER A 65 9.89 -2.19 4.12
CA SER A 65 10.90 -3.25 4.20
C SER A 65 10.49 -4.40 3.27
N ALA A 66 11.46 -5.15 2.76
CA ALA A 66 11.18 -6.30 1.89
C ALA A 66 10.25 -7.34 2.56
N GLU A 67 10.25 -7.42 3.89
CA GLU A 67 9.33 -8.27 4.66
C GLU A 67 7.90 -7.71 4.69
N HIS A 68 7.72 -6.41 4.89
CA HIS A 68 6.40 -5.79 4.84
C HIS A 68 5.76 -5.94 3.46
N VAL A 69 6.54 -5.83 2.39
CA VAL A 69 6.04 -6.04 1.02
C VAL A 69 5.57 -7.49 0.79
N LYS A 70 6.23 -8.48 1.40
CA LYS A 70 5.78 -9.89 1.34
C LYS A 70 4.46 -10.08 2.09
N LEU A 71 4.38 -9.59 3.33
CA LEU A 71 3.17 -9.66 4.14
C LEU A 71 1.98 -8.99 3.44
N GLU A 72 2.21 -7.80 2.87
CA GLU A 72 1.16 -7.04 2.19
C GLU A 72 0.63 -7.78 0.95
N ARG A 73 1.51 -8.46 0.20
CA ARG A 73 1.10 -9.34 -0.91
C ARG A 73 0.30 -10.56 -0.44
N GLU A 74 0.66 -11.15 0.70
CA GLU A 74 -0.11 -12.27 1.27
C GLU A 74 -1.51 -11.82 1.70
N ILE A 75 -1.62 -10.65 2.32
CA ILE A 75 -2.91 -10.03 2.67
C ILE A 75 -3.74 -9.74 1.42
N GLU A 76 -3.12 -9.19 0.37
CA GLU A 76 -3.79 -8.91 -0.91
C GLU A 76 -4.37 -10.20 -1.52
N LYS A 77 -3.62 -11.29 -1.48
CA LYS A 77 -4.06 -12.60 -1.97
C LYS A 77 -5.27 -13.13 -1.19
N VAL A 78 -5.26 -13.02 0.14
CA VAL A 78 -6.41 -13.41 0.97
C VAL A 78 -7.64 -12.56 0.64
N ARG A 79 -7.46 -11.25 0.41
CA ARG A 79 -8.58 -10.37 -0.01
C ARG A 79 -9.15 -10.79 -1.35
N GLU A 80 -8.32 -11.10 -2.32
CA GLU A 80 -8.74 -11.57 -3.64
C GLU A 80 -9.58 -12.86 -3.53
N ASP A 81 -9.10 -13.85 -2.77
CA ASP A 81 -9.81 -15.11 -2.52
C ASP A 81 -11.19 -14.88 -1.88
N LEU A 82 -11.26 -13.98 -0.88
CA LEU A 82 -12.52 -13.64 -0.22
C LEU A 82 -13.50 -12.92 -1.15
N LEU A 83 -13.01 -12.01 -1.99
CA LEU A 83 -13.83 -11.33 -2.99
C LEU A 83 -14.36 -12.29 -4.04
N GLN A 84 -13.55 -13.27 -4.46
CA GLN A 84 -13.98 -14.32 -5.38
C GLN A 84 -15.06 -15.21 -4.75
N ARG A 85 -14.88 -15.64 -3.50
CA ARG A 85 -15.90 -16.40 -2.75
C ARG A 85 -17.20 -15.63 -2.64
N ARG A 86 -17.13 -14.35 -2.26
CA ARG A 86 -18.31 -13.47 -2.19
C ARG A 86 -19.01 -13.36 -3.54
N ARG A 87 -18.26 -13.24 -4.64
CA ARG A 87 -18.83 -13.16 -5.99
C ARG A 87 -19.67 -14.40 -6.31
N VAL A 88 -19.15 -15.60 -6.03
CA VAL A 88 -19.85 -16.87 -6.27
C VAL A 88 -21.14 -16.96 -5.44
N ILE A 89 -21.09 -16.56 -4.17
CA ILE A 89 -22.27 -16.55 -3.29
C ILE A 89 -23.35 -15.62 -3.84
N ILE A 90 -22.98 -14.38 -4.19
CA ILE A 90 -23.93 -13.40 -4.71
C ILE A 90 -24.47 -13.82 -6.08
N SER A 91 -23.62 -14.33 -6.99
CA SER A 91 -24.07 -14.73 -8.33
C SER A 91 -25.00 -15.94 -8.29
N ASN A 92 -24.81 -16.87 -7.33
CA ASN A 92 -25.68 -18.03 -7.18
C ASN A 92 -27.01 -17.68 -6.50
N ASP A 93 -27.05 -16.65 -5.66
CA ASP A 93 -28.29 -16.19 -5.00
C ASP A 93 -29.28 -15.54 -5.99
N TYR A 94 -28.80 -15.03 -7.13
CA TYR A 94 -29.63 -14.52 -8.23
C TYR A 94 -30.03 -15.59 -9.27
N ALA A 95 -29.54 -16.83 -9.14
CA ALA A 95 -29.67 -17.86 -10.17
C ALA A 95 -30.73 -18.93 -9.88
N ASP A 96 -31.50 -18.84 -8.79
CA ASP A 96 -32.47 -19.88 -8.42
C ASP A 96 -33.92 -19.36 -8.42
N ASP A 97 -34.55 -19.46 -9.59
CA ASP A 97 -35.99 -19.76 -9.73
C ASP A 97 -36.14 -21.15 -10.40
N GLY A 98 -35.26 -22.11 -10.06
CA GLY A 98 -35.19 -23.38 -10.76
C GLY A 98 -34.28 -24.40 -10.09
N GLU A 99 -34.86 -25.09 -9.12
CA GLU A 99 -34.46 -26.39 -8.53
C GLU A 99 -33.11 -26.98 -8.99
N VAL A 100 -32.06 -27.00 -8.15
CA VAL A 100 -31.08 -28.10 -8.16
C VAL A 100 -30.45 -28.40 -6.78
N GLU A 101 -30.63 -29.65 -6.39
CA GLU A 101 -29.81 -30.54 -5.56
C GLU A 101 -28.40 -30.08 -5.14
N SER A 102 -28.18 -30.06 -3.82
CA SER A 102 -26.98 -30.50 -3.10
C SER A 102 -25.61 -30.41 -3.81
N VAL A 103 -24.98 -29.23 -3.77
CA VAL A 103 -23.52 -29.12 -3.97
C VAL A 103 -22.91 -28.28 -2.84
N PHE A 104 -22.31 -28.99 -1.88
CA PHE A 104 -21.30 -28.55 -0.91
C PHE A 104 -21.49 -27.17 -0.25
N ARG A 105 -22.43 -27.09 0.71
CA ARG A 105 -22.27 -26.18 1.85
C ARG A 105 -21.25 -26.79 2.82
N LYS A 106 -19.96 -26.55 2.62
CA LYS A 106 -19.06 -26.55 3.78
C LYS A 106 -19.37 -25.26 4.54
N SER A 107 -20.11 -25.39 5.63
CA SER A 107 -20.38 -24.31 6.57
C SER A 107 -19.06 -23.64 6.98
N PRO A 108 -19.08 -22.33 7.32
CA PRO A 108 -17.91 -21.69 7.93
C PRO A 108 -17.42 -22.52 9.14
N LEU A 109 -16.09 -22.54 9.34
CA LEU A 109 -15.44 -23.27 10.44
C LEU A 109 -16.17 -22.98 11.75
N ASN A 110 -16.47 -24.04 12.50
CA ASN A 110 -17.11 -23.89 13.80
C ASN A 110 -16.10 -23.35 14.83
N ASP A 111 -16.57 -22.73 15.91
CA ASP A 111 -15.73 -22.16 16.97
C ASP A 111 -14.75 -23.18 17.57
N SER A 112 -15.06 -24.48 17.49
CA SER A 112 -14.16 -25.57 17.91
C SER A 112 -12.98 -25.84 16.97
N GLU A 113 -13.01 -25.32 15.75
CA GLU A 113 -11.94 -25.46 14.74
C GLU A 113 -11.09 -24.17 14.64
N LEU A 114 -11.40 -23.16 15.47
CA LEU A 114 -10.72 -21.86 15.52
C LEU A 114 -9.72 -21.73 16.69
N ASP A 115 -9.68 -22.71 17.60
CA ASP A 115 -8.66 -22.88 18.65
C ASP A 115 -7.44 -23.68 18.15
#